data_AF-A0AAD4BA41-F1
#
_entry.id   AF-A0AAD4BA41-F1
#
_cell.length_a   1.000
_cell.length_b   1.000
_cell.length_c   1.000
_cell.angle_alpha   90.00
_cell.angle_beta   90.00
_cell.angle_gamma   90.00
#
_symmetry.space_group_name_H-M   'P 1'
#
loop_
_entity.id
_entity.type
_entity.pdbx_description
1 polymer ?
#
loop_
_entity_poly.entity_id
_entity_poly.type
_entity_poly.pdbx_seq_one_letter_code
_entity_poly.pdbx_strand_id
1 'polypeptide(L)'
;MYVDRTSFAPIRLLLNPSLVHLDVRVDDGAHTSFLAFLESYHTLCPNLKSLELHHSPRVPEVTAAISRAIPRSPNLETLRCNGIDEGALIHVIQSRCPSRVQIQLAQLPTSQSEQTSCLWYS
;
A
#
# COMPACT_ATOMS: atom_id res chain seq x y z
N MET A 1 -12.46 26.74 5.01
CA MET A 1 -13.14 25.60 4.36
C MET A 1 -12.62 24.34 5.05
N TYR A 2 -13.42 23.73 5.92
CA TYR A 2 -13.07 22.47 6.56
C TYR A 2 -13.25 21.36 5.53
N VAL A 3 -12.16 20.68 5.19
CA VAL A 3 -12.23 19.46 4.37
C VAL A 3 -12.79 18.38 5.28
N ASP A 4 -14.00 17.96 4.96
CA ASP A 4 -14.74 16.91 5.64
C ASP A 4 -13.93 15.60 5.57
N ARG A 5 -13.46 15.11 6.72
CA ARG A 5 -12.74 13.83 6.86
C ARG A 5 -13.68 12.62 6.75
N THR A 6 -14.92 12.83 6.31
CA THR A 6 -16.02 11.88 6.41
C THR A 6 -16.62 11.58 5.05
N SER A 7 -15.89 10.80 4.25
CA SER A 7 -16.56 9.72 3.53
C SER A 7 -15.75 8.43 3.51
N PHE A 8 -15.21 8.07 4.68
CA PHE A 8 -14.68 6.71 4.96
C PHE A 8 -15.69 5.80 5.64
N ALA A 9 -16.87 6.31 5.98
CA ALA A 9 -17.88 5.57 6.73
C ALA A 9 -18.28 4.23 6.09
N PRO A 10 -18.42 4.10 4.75
CA PRO A 10 -18.77 2.81 4.15
C PRO A 10 -17.63 1.78 4.25
N ILE A 11 -16.38 2.23 4.09
CA ILE A 11 -15.21 1.35 4.07
C ILE A 11 -14.91 0.83 5.49
N ARG A 12 -15.15 1.65 6.52
CA ARG A 12 -15.00 1.23 7.92
C ARG A 12 -15.89 0.06 8.33
N LEU A 13 -17.04 -0.14 7.68
CA LEU A 13 -17.92 -1.29 7.94
C LEU A 13 -17.36 -2.58 7.32
N LEU A 14 -16.59 -2.46 6.23
CA LEU A 14 -15.96 -3.58 5.55
C LEU A 14 -14.62 -3.95 6.20
N LEU A 15 -13.91 -2.97 6.75
CA LEU A 15 -12.67 -3.19 7.50
C LEU A 15 -13.01 -3.70 8.90
N ASN A 16 -12.64 -4.94 9.17
CA ASN A 16 -12.95 -5.61 10.43
C ASN A 16 -11.71 -6.31 11.01
N PRO A 17 -11.70 -6.63 12.31
CA PRO A 17 -10.57 -7.30 12.94
C PRO A 17 -10.29 -8.71 12.43
N SER A 18 -11.24 -9.34 11.72
CA SER A 18 -11.06 -10.67 11.14
C SER A 18 -10.44 -10.66 9.73
N LEU A 19 -10.22 -9.49 9.12
CA LEU A 19 -9.61 -9.38 7.81
C LEU A 19 -8.13 -9.78 7.87
N VAL A 20 -7.81 -10.85 7.14
CA VAL A 20 -6.44 -11.38 7.01
C VAL A 20 -5.80 -10.96 5.69
N HIS A 21 -6.61 -10.78 4.65
CA HIS A 21 -6.19 -10.41 3.30
C HIS A 21 -7.00 -9.22 2.81
N LEU A 22 -6.32 -8.22 2.27
CA LEU A 22 -6.97 -7.03 1.73
C LEU A 22 -6.32 -6.63 0.39
N ASP A 23 -7.15 -6.51 -0.64
CA ASP A 23 -6.79 -5.97 -1.95
C ASP A 23 -7.45 -4.60 -2.08
N VAL A 24 -6.64 -3.56 -2.29
CA VAL A 24 -7.10 -2.17 -2.46
C VAL A 24 -6.66 -1.67 -3.83
N ARG A 25 -7.64 -1.26 -4.62
CA ARG A 25 -7.43 -0.60 -5.92
C ARG A 25 -7.82 0.85 -5.83
N VAL A 26 -6.95 1.70 -6.35
CA VAL A 26 -7.07 3.16 -6.29
C VAL A 26 -7.06 3.69 -7.72
N ASP A 27 -8.22 4.21 -8.15
CA ASP A 27 -8.36 4.88 -9.43
C ASP A 27 -7.77 6.30 -9.38
N ASP A 28 -7.41 6.82 -10.56
CA ASP A 28 -6.92 8.19 -10.74
C ASP A 28 -7.98 9.19 -10.21
N GLY A 29 -7.66 9.87 -9.11
CA GLY A 29 -8.55 10.85 -8.46
C GLY A 29 -9.02 10.49 -7.04
N ALA A 30 -8.83 9.24 -6.58
CA ALA A 30 -9.25 8.79 -5.24
C ALA A 30 -8.15 8.87 -4.17
N HIS A 31 -7.06 9.60 -4.43
CA HIS A 31 -5.83 9.56 -3.61
C HIS A 31 -6.04 10.04 -2.17
N THR A 32 -6.84 11.08 -1.94
CA THR A 32 -7.10 11.60 -0.58
C THR A 32 -7.74 10.55 0.31
N SER A 33 -8.66 9.76 -0.25
CA SER A 33 -9.29 8.69 0.49
C SER A 33 -8.28 7.57 0.76
N PHE A 34 -7.52 7.18 -0.25
CA PHE A 34 -6.50 6.14 -0.08
C PHE A 34 -5.45 6.51 0.99
N LEU A 35 -5.03 7.77 1.05
CA LEU A 35 -4.11 8.25 2.08
C LEU A 35 -4.72 8.11 3.48
N ALA A 36 -5.98 8.51 3.67
CA ALA A 36 -6.68 8.34 4.94
C ALA A 36 -6.85 6.86 5.34
N PHE A 37 -7.04 5.98 4.35
CA PHE A 37 -7.03 4.53 4.57
C PHE A 37 -5.65 4.06 5.07
N LEU A 38 -4.56 4.41 4.38
CA LEU A 38 -3.20 4.03 4.78
C LEU A 38 -2.85 4.54 6.19
N GLU A 39 -3.34 5.71 6.59
CA GLU A 39 -3.11 6.21 7.94
C GLU A 39 -3.80 5.38 9.04
N SER A 40 -4.86 4.64 8.72
CA SER A 40 -5.72 4.00 9.72
C SER A 40 -5.89 2.48 9.58
N TYR A 41 -5.49 1.85 8.46
CA TYR A 41 -5.77 0.44 8.20
C TYR A 41 -5.20 -0.51 9.28
N HIS A 42 -4.03 -0.21 9.83
CA HIS A 42 -3.41 -1.00 10.90
C HIS A 42 -4.27 -1.06 12.17
N THR A 43 -5.08 -0.03 12.44
CA THR A 43 -6.04 -0.02 13.56
C THR A 43 -7.35 -0.72 13.22
N LEU A 44 -7.76 -0.68 11.96
CA LEU A 44 -9.05 -1.23 11.50
C LEU A 44 -8.94 -2.74 11.21
N CYS A 45 -7.78 -3.19 10.74
CA CYS A 45 -7.46 -4.57 10.40
C CYS A 45 -6.20 -5.03 11.15
N PRO A 46 -6.24 -5.13 12.50
CA PRO A 46 -5.07 -5.48 13.31
C PRO A 46 -4.49 -6.87 12.99
N ASN A 47 -5.29 -7.80 12.46
CA ASN A 47 -4.87 -9.15 12.11
C ASN A 47 -4.51 -9.31 10.63
N LEU A 48 -4.35 -8.21 9.89
CA LEU A 48 -4.04 -8.24 8.48
C LEU A 48 -2.65 -8.85 8.25
N LYS A 49 -2.59 -9.91 7.46
CA LYS A 49 -1.36 -10.62 7.09
C LYS A 49 -0.92 -10.34 5.66
N SER A 50 -1.87 -10.05 4.76
CA SER A 50 -1.58 -9.78 3.36
C SER A 50 -2.26 -8.49 2.93
N LEU A 51 -1.49 -7.59 2.35
CA LEU A 51 -1.99 -6.34 1.78
C LEU A 51 -1.51 -6.25 0.32
N GLU A 52 -2.46 -6.08 -0.59
CA GLU A 52 -2.22 -5.84 -2.01
C GLU A 52 -2.73 -4.44 -2.36
N LEU A 53 -1.85 -3.59 -2.88
CA LEU A 53 -2.10 -2.20 -3.22
C LEU A 53 -1.87 -2.00 -4.71
N HIS A 54 -2.94 -1.59 -5.40
CA HIS A 54 -2.89 -1.15 -6.79
C HIS A 54 -3.19 0.34 -6.86
N HIS A 55 -2.18 1.15 -7.16
CA HIS A 55 -2.32 2.58 -7.39
C HIS A 55 -1.55 3.04 -8.63
N SER A 56 -1.91 4.21 -9.16
CA SER A 56 -1.16 4.87 -10.23
C SER A 56 0.27 5.21 -9.77
N PRO A 57 1.33 4.85 -10.52
CA PRO A 57 2.74 5.05 -10.13
C PRO A 57 3.20 6.51 -10.09
N ARG A 58 2.31 7.48 -10.32
CA ARG A 58 2.64 8.90 -10.52
C ARG A 58 2.31 9.80 -9.32
N VAL A 59 2.02 9.24 -8.15
CA VAL A 59 1.62 10.03 -6.97
C VAL A 59 2.64 9.85 -5.83
N PRO A 60 3.64 10.74 -5.72
CA PRO A 60 4.69 10.65 -4.69
C PRO A 60 4.15 10.60 -3.26
N GLU A 61 3.04 11.31 -3.01
CA GLU A 61 2.39 11.33 -1.69
C GLU A 61 1.92 9.94 -1.24
N VAL A 62 1.43 9.14 -2.19
CA VAL A 62 0.96 7.77 -1.92
C VAL A 62 2.15 6.88 -1.57
N THR A 63 3.23 6.97 -2.33
CA THR A 63 4.47 6.25 -2.07
C THR A 63 5.05 6.54 -0.68
N ALA A 64 5.07 7.83 -0.29
CA ALA A 64 5.50 8.26 1.04
C ALA A 64 4.53 7.86 2.17
N ALA A 65 3.23 7.72 1.86
CA ALA A 65 2.26 7.21 2.82
C ALA A 65 2.44 5.71 3.05
N ILE A 66 2.63 4.92 1.99
CA ILE A 66 2.89 3.48 2.08
C ILE A 66 4.13 3.22 2.93
N SER A 67 5.25 3.91 2.66
CA SER A 67 6.50 3.70 3.41
C SER A 67 6.38 3.97 4.91
N ARG A 68 5.49 4.88 5.31
CA ARG A 68 5.22 5.21 6.72
C ARG A 68 4.15 4.32 7.36
N ALA A 69 3.20 3.84 6.57
CA ALA A 69 2.04 3.11 7.05
C ALA A 69 2.32 1.62 7.24
N ILE A 70 3.05 0.99 6.31
CA ILE A 70 3.41 -0.43 6.35
C ILE A 70 4.09 -0.86 7.66
N PRO A 71 5.10 -0.11 8.17
CA PRO A 71 5.76 -0.45 9.44
C PRO A 71 4.83 -0.51 10.66
N ARG A 72 3.63 0.10 10.58
CA ARG A 72 2.65 0.14 11.67
C ARG A 72 1.80 -1.13 11.78
N SER A 73 1.96 -2.08 10.86
CA SER A 73 1.20 -3.33 10.85
C SER A 73 2.07 -4.50 11.30
N PRO A 74 2.07 -4.84 12.60
CA PRO A 74 2.99 -5.83 13.16
C PRO A 74 2.73 -7.26 12.67
N ASN A 75 1.51 -7.54 12.21
CA ASN A 75 1.10 -8.85 11.72
C ASN A 75 1.18 -8.98 10.20
N LEU A 76 1.63 -7.92 9.50
CA LEU A 76 1.69 -7.94 8.05
C LEU A 76 2.86 -8.81 7.60
N GLU A 77 2.55 -9.93 6.96
CA GLU A 77 3.51 -10.90 6.47
C GLU A 77 3.83 -10.64 4.99
N THR A 78 2.83 -10.27 4.19
CA THR A 78 2.98 -10.07 2.74
C THR A 78 2.48 -8.70 2.32
N LEU A 79 3.33 -7.94 1.61
CA LEU A 79 2.95 -6.74 0.88
C LEU A 79 3.09 -6.96 -0.62
N ARG A 80 2.04 -6.72 -1.38
CA ARG A 80 2.06 -6.53 -2.82
C ARG A 80 1.77 -5.06 -3.12
N CYS A 81 2.65 -4.41 -3.87
CA CYS A 81 2.42 -3.02 -4.27
C CYS A 81 2.87 -2.83 -5.71
N ASN A 82 2.14 -2.03 -6.47
CA ASN A 82 2.63 -1.47 -7.72
C ASN A 82 3.08 -0.02 -7.53
N GLY A 83 3.98 0.47 -8.38
CA GLY A 83 4.27 1.91 -8.45
C GLY A 83 4.93 2.56 -7.22
N ILE A 84 5.50 1.77 -6.31
CA ILE A 84 6.34 2.27 -5.22
C ILE A 84 7.73 2.63 -5.75
N ASP A 85 8.30 3.74 -5.27
CA ASP A 85 9.68 4.11 -5.60
C ASP A 85 10.69 3.29 -4.78
N GLU A 86 11.95 3.27 -5.25
CA GLU A 86 13.03 2.51 -4.62
C GLU A 86 13.30 2.97 -3.18
N GLY A 87 13.22 4.28 -2.89
CA GLY A 87 13.50 4.80 -1.56
C GLY A 87 12.46 4.38 -0.52
N ALA A 88 11.18 4.45 -0.89
CA ALA A 88 10.06 3.97 -0.09
C ALA A 88 10.13 2.46 0.11
N LEU A 89 10.52 1.70 -0.92
CA LEU A 89 10.74 0.28 -0.78
C LEU A 89 11.84 -0.04 0.24
N ILE A 90 13.01 0.59 0.12
CA ILE A 90 14.12 0.39 1.05
C ILE A 90 13.66 0.69 2.47
N HIS A 91 12.91 1.78 2.67
CA HIS A 91 12.35 2.13 3.96
C HIS A 91 11.39 1.05 4.52
N VAL A 92 10.53 0.48 3.67
CA VAL A 92 9.63 -0.62 4.06
C VAL A 92 10.41 -1.86 4.46
N ILE A 93 11.38 -2.28 3.64
CA ILE A 93 12.20 -3.48 3.92
C ILE A 93 13.01 -3.29 5.22
N GLN A 94 13.60 -2.12 5.43
CA GLN A 94 14.38 -1.81 6.63
C GLN A 94 13.55 -1.81 7.91
N SER A 95 12.23 -1.59 7.80
CA SER A 95 11.34 -1.58 8.95
C SER A 95 11.06 -2.96 9.56
N ARG A 96 11.61 -4.04 8.97
CA ARG A 96 11.43 -5.45 9.39
C ARG A 96 9.98 -5.96 9.36
N CYS A 97 9.05 -5.18 8.83
CA CYS A 97 7.66 -5.53 8.56
C CYS A 97 7.30 -4.92 7.20
N PRO A 98 6.93 -5.70 6.18
CA PRO A 98 6.54 -7.12 6.21
C PRO A 98 7.72 -8.09 6.05
N SER A 99 7.49 -9.38 6.35
CA SER A 99 8.48 -10.45 6.12
C SER A 99 8.65 -10.82 4.65
N ARG A 100 7.65 -10.51 3.80
CA ARG A 100 7.70 -10.71 2.35
C ARG A 100 7.16 -9.49 1.63
N VAL A 101 7.96 -8.96 0.71
CA VAL A 101 7.56 -7.87 -0.17
C VAL A 101 7.59 -8.35 -1.61
N GLN A 102 6.50 -8.12 -2.34
CA GLN A 102 6.35 -8.36 -3.76
C GLN A 102 6.00 -7.04 -4.43
N ILE A 103 6.75 -6.67 -5.46
CA ILE A 103 6.51 -5.41 -6.16
C ILE A 103 6.29 -5.71 -7.61
N GLN A 104 5.21 -5.18 -8.12
CA GLN A 104 5.02 -5.09 -9.55
C GLN A 104 5.45 -3.69 -9.96
N LEU A 105 6.69 -3.58 -10.41
CA LEU A 105 7.17 -2.35 -11.02
C LEU A 105 6.33 -2.12 -12.27
N ALA A 106 5.27 -1.32 -12.15
CA ALA A 106 4.52 -0.83 -13.28
C ALA A 106 5.55 -0.12 -14.14
N GLN A 107 5.73 -0.65 -15.36
CA GLN A 107 6.79 -0.25 -16.28
C GLN A 107 6.96 1.27 -16.21
N LEU A 108 8.15 1.72 -15.77
CA LEU A 108 8.68 2.96 -16.33
C LEU A 108 8.46 2.82 -17.85
N PRO A 109 8.02 3.86 -18.57
CA PRO A 109 8.11 3.82 -20.02
C PRO A 109 9.59 3.67 -20.35
N THR A 110 10.06 2.43 -20.40
CA THR A 110 11.36 2.07 -20.90
C THR A 110 11.24 2.34 -22.38
N SER A 111 12.13 3.19 -22.88
CA SER A 111 12.72 2.83 -24.16
C SER A 111 13.26 1.42 -23.99
N GLN A 112 12.43 0.47 -24.42
CA GLN A 112 12.69 -0.94 -24.71
C GLN A 112 12.85 -1.93 -23.54
N SER A 113 12.24 -3.09 -23.81
CA SER A 113 12.35 -4.42 -23.19
C SER A 113 11.44 -4.73 -21.99
N GLU A 114 10.41 -5.53 -22.31
CA GLU A 114 9.69 -6.45 -21.44
C GLU A 114 10.63 -7.20 -20.50
N GLN A 115 10.51 -6.93 -19.21
CA GLN A 115 10.87 -7.87 -18.14
C GLN A 115 10.06 -7.52 -16.90
N THR A 116 8.96 -8.24 -16.70
CA THR A 116 8.30 -8.33 -15.39
C THR A 116 9.22 -9.08 -14.44
N SER A 117 10.15 -8.36 -13.82
CA SER A 117 10.95 -8.89 -12.71
C SER A 117 10.13 -8.82 -11.43
N CYS A 118 9.55 -9.94 -11.02
CA CYS A 118 9.14 -10.16 -9.64
C CYS A 118 10.43 -10.23 -8.81
N LEU A 119 10.83 -9.13 -8.18
CA LEU A 119 11.95 -9.12 -7.24
C LEU A 119 11.47 -9.78 -5.94
N TRP A 120 12.01 -10.96 -5.64
CA TRP A 120 11.80 -11.67 -4.39
C TRP A 120 12.82 -11.17 -3.37
N TYR A 121 12.35 -10.45 -2.35
CA TYR A 121 13.15 -10.18 -1.15
C TYR A 121 12.66 -11.13 -0.05
N SER A 122 13.50 -12.11 0.30
CA SER A 122 13.32 -13.10 1.37
C SER A 122 14.25 -12.81 2.54
#